data_AF-A0A0N4ZKS8-F1
#
_entry.id   AF-A0A0N4ZKS8-F1
#
_cell.length_a   1.000
_cell.length_b   1.000
_cell.length_c   1.000
_cell.angle_alpha   90.00
_cell.angle_beta   90.00
_cell.angle_gamma   90.00
#
_symmetry.space_group_name_H-M   'P 1'
#
loop_
_entity.id
_entity.type
_entity.pdbx_description
1 polymer ?
#
loop_
_entity_poly.entity_id
_entity_poly.type
_entity_poly.pdbx_seq_one_letter_code
_entity_poly.pdbx_strand_id
1 'polypeptide(L)'
;MVFKLFCILLIFLLISVVSSLWINEEGSFYDKELDKLIPYCNPMGGKWSKEYSLCLCYGHYTGLRCEFVSKCLHGQLINGHCDCAYGWGGDLCNKIQCYHGTPISSNKCVCKKNFGGMYCDSCIERGTNGPPNCILNSDFYLNFVNDNDEMNRKMEYFLMLTIRILICLGVLICLILLKQTVKLIKEKYILRNIIENDALDSISISSERSIIKKKIEEMHGIKFPPSYDESENKNLLEKHKNIYLIPDETCGPPCYNDAINVKT
;
A
#
# COMPACT_ATOMS: atom_id res chain seq x y z
N MET A 1 5.62 -9.21 -20.47
CA MET A 1 6.01 -7.78 -20.33
C MET A 1 5.05 -7.01 -19.43
N VAL A 2 3.73 -7.22 -19.56
CA VAL A 2 2.67 -6.54 -18.78
C VAL A 2 2.75 -6.76 -17.26
N PHE A 3 3.10 -7.98 -16.81
CA PHE A 3 3.22 -8.28 -15.37
C PHE A 3 4.37 -7.51 -14.68
N LYS A 4 5.49 -7.31 -15.39
CA LYS A 4 6.60 -6.49 -14.88
C LYS A 4 6.22 -5.01 -14.79
N LEU A 5 5.45 -4.50 -15.75
CA LEU A 5 4.96 -3.12 -15.73
C LEU A 5 3.99 -2.87 -14.57
N PHE A 6 3.14 -3.86 -14.26
CA PHE A 6 2.20 -3.80 -13.14
C PHE A 6 2.89 -3.78 -11.77
N CYS A 7 3.93 -4.61 -11.57
CA CYS A 7 4.72 -4.58 -10.34
C CYS A 7 5.49 -3.27 -10.17
N ILE A 8 6.03 -2.70 -11.25
CA ILE A 8 6.72 -1.40 -11.21
C ILE A 8 5.74 -0.27 -10.85
N LEU A 9 4.52 -0.29 -11.40
CA LEU A 9 3.45 0.66 -11.07
C LEU A 9 3.02 0.59 -9.60
N LEU A 10 2.89 -0.63 -9.05
CA LEU A 10 2.56 -0.84 -7.64
C LEU A 10 3.66 -0.31 -6.70
N ILE A 11 4.93 -0.54 -7.05
CA ILE A 11 6.07 -0.02 -6.27
C ILE A 11 6.13 1.51 -6.36
N PHE A 12 5.89 2.10 -7.53
CA PHE A 12 5.82 3.56 -7.69
C PHE A 12 4.68 4.19 -6.89
N LEU A 13 3.51 3.54 -6.84
CA LEU A 13 2.37 3.98 -6.02
C LEU A 13 2.67 3.87 -4.52
N LEU A 14 3.37 2.81 -4.09
CA LEU A 14 3.78 2.67 -2.69
C LEU A 14 4.83 3.72 -2.30
N ILE A 15 5.79 4.02 -3.19
CA ILE A 15 6.80 5.07 -2.97
C ILE A 15 6.14 6.45 -2.94
N SER A 16 5.19 6.76 -3.84
CA SER A 16 4.52 8.06 -3.86
C SER A 16 3.65 8.29 -2.61
N VAL A 17 3.00 7.24 -2.09
CA VAL A 17 2.25 7.30 -0.82
C VAL A 17 3.19 7.53 0.38
N VAL A 18 4.37 6.91 0.39
CA VAL A 18 5.37 7.11 1.46
C VAL A 18 6.04 8.49 1.36
N SER A 19 6.31 9.00 0.15
CA SER A 19 6.82 10.35 -0.07
C SER A 19 5.82 11.46 0.29
N SER A 20 4.51 11.18 0.19
CA SER A 20 3.44 12.10 0.60
C SER A 20 3.30 12.23 2.13
N LEU A 21 3.89 11.28 2.89
CA LEU A 21 3.79 11.19 4.34
C LEU A 21 5.01 11.79 5.08
N TRP A 22 6.05 12.22 4.37
CA TRP A 22 7.33 12.65 4.95
C TRP A 22 7.82 14.04 4.55
N ILE A 23 7.00 14.86 3.87
CA ILE A 23 7.41 16.22 3.49
C ILE A 23 6.31 17.20 3.84
N ASN A 24 6.46 17.79 5.03
CA ASN A 24 6.14 19.19 5.34
C ASN A 24 6.97 19.61 6.56
N GLU A 25 8.29 19.44 6.49
CA GLU A 25 9.22 20.26 7.26
C GLU A 25 9.49 21.52 6.44
N GLU A 26 8.62 22.51 6.62
CA GLU A 26 8.92 23.95 6.59
C GLU A 26 7.63 24.69 6.97
N GLY A 27 7.08 24.33 8.13
CA GLY A 27 6.19 25.21 8.86
C GLY A 27 7.03 26.33 9.46
N SER A 28 7.30 27.37 8.67
CA SER A 28 7.85 28.63 9.19
C SER A 28 6.87 29.17 10.24
N PHE A 29 7.22 28.94 11.50
CA PHE A 29 6.54 29.51 12.64
C PHE A 29 6.87 31.01 12.67
N TYR A 30 5.97 31.82 12.09
CA TYR A 30 6.00 33.27 12.22
C TYR A 30 5.60 33.63 13.65
N ASP A 31 6.59 33.92 14.47
CA ASP A 31 6.37 34.43 15.81
C ASP A 31 5.96 35.90 15.76
N LYS A 32 4.71 36.18 16.14
CA LYS A 32 4.06 37.50 16.02
C LYS A 32 4.58 38.52 17.05
N GLU A 33 5.33 38.08 18.06
CA GLU A 33 5.82 38.95 19.14
C GLU A 33 7.20 39.57 18.86
N LEU A 34 8.00 39.00 17.96
CA LEU A 34 9.35 39.52 17.66
C LEU A 34 9.36 40.63 16.59
N ASP A 35 8.29 40.78 15.81
CA ASP A 35 8.12 41.84 14.80
C ASP A 35 7.93 43.24 15.40
N LYS A 36 7.62 43.35 16.69
CA LYS A 36 7.35 44.65 17.34
C LYS A 36 8.62 45.44 17.67
N LEU A 37 9.79 44.81 17.66
CA LEU A 37 11.07 45.44 17.98
C LEU A 37 12.02 45.60 16.79
N ILE A 38 11.69 45.04 15.62
CA ILE A 38 12.50 45.20 14.41
C ILE A 38 11.94 46.38 13.61
N PRO A 39 12.71 47.46 13.40
CA PRO A 39 12.29 48.55 12.53
C PRO A 39 12.14 48.05 11.10
N TYR A 40 10.89 47.89 10.68
CA TYR A 40 10.50 47.44 9.34
C TYR A 40 10.96 48.41 8.25
N CYS A 41 11.80 47.92 7.33
CA CYS A 41 12.10 48.56 6.04
C CYS A 41 11.35 47.80 4.94
N ASN A 42 10.95 48.49 3.86
CA ASN A 42 10.47 47.84 2.65
C ASN A 42 11.57 46.90 2.09
N PRO A 43 11.36 45.57 2.07
CA PRO A 43 12.38 44.63 1.64
C PRO A 43 12.67 44.70 0.13
N MET A 44 11.78 45.27 -0.68
CA MET A 44 12.01 45.50 -2.10
C MET A 44 12.91 46.72 -2.35
N GLY A 45 12.91 47.67 -1.41
CA GLY A 45 13.47 48.99 -1.59
C GLY A 45 14.65 49.34 -0.70
N GLY A 46 14.98 48.52 0.30
CA GLY A 46 16.08 48.82 1.19
C GLY A 46 16.40 47.74 2.21
N LYS A 47 17.39 48.03 3.05
CA LYS A 47 17.84 47.14 4.13
C LYS A 47 18.06 47.94 5.41
N TRP A 48 17.70 47.35 6.55
CA TRP A 48 18.01 47.93 7.86
C TRP A 48 19.52 47.92 8.13
N SER A 49 20.06 49.08 8.50
CA SER A 49 21.43 49.18 9.02
C SER A 49 21.43 49.31 10.54
N LYS A 50 22.07 48.36 11.23
CA LYS A 50 22.26 48.41 12.69
C LYS A 50 23.21 49.53 13.11
N GLU A 51 24.19 49.86 12.27
CA GLU A 51 25.20 50.89 12.56
C GLU A 51 24.59 52.28 12.61
N TYR A 52 23.76 52.62 11.63
CA TYR A 52 23.13 53.94 11.51
C TYR A 52 21.73 53.99 12.13
N SER A 53 21.22 52.85 12.61
CA SER A 53 19.85 52.70 13.12
C SER A 53 18.79 53.30 12.18
N LEU A 54 18.93 53.05 10.86
CA LEU A 54 18.00 53.52 9.83
C LEU A 54 17.93 52.54 8.63
N CYS A 55 16.89 52.70 7.80
CA CYS A 55 16.76 51.97 6.54
C CYS A 55 17.61 52.61 5.45
N LEU A 56 18.53 51.84 4.86
CA LEU A 56 19.28 52.24 3.68
C LEU A 56 18.48 51.86 2.44
N CYS A 57 17.98 52.88 1.72
CA CYS A 57 17.18 52.68 0.52
C CYS A 57 18.05 52.53 -0.73
N TYR A 58 17.61 51.66 -1.64
CA TYR A 58 18.27 51.36 -2.90
C TYR A 58 17.53 52.00 -4.06
N GLY A 59 18.26 52.33 -5.13
CA GLY A 59 17.68 52.77 -6.41
C GLY A 59 16.77 53.98 -6.26
N HIS A 60 15.48 53.79 -6.54
CA HIS A 60 14.48 54.86 -6.55
C HIS A 60 13.60 54.91 -5.28
N TYR A 61 13.89 54.11 -4.26
CA TYR A 61 13.14 54.13 -3.00
C TYR A 61 13.66 55.21 -2.04
N THR A 62 12.76 55.77 -1.24
CA THR A 62 12.99 56.90 -0.34
C THR A 62 12.05 56.81 0.87
N GLY A 63 12.29 57.65 1.89
CA GLY A 63 11.54 57.63 3.15
C GLY A 63 12.30 56.93 4.28
N LEU A 64 11.78 57.02 5.50
CA LEU A 64 12.43 56.45 6.69
C LEU A 64 12.45 54.92 6.66
N ARG A 65 11.53 54.32 5.91
CA ARG A 65 11.32 52.88 5.77
C ARG A 65 11.43 52.43 4.31
N CYS A 66 11.94 53.27 3.41
CA CYS A 66 11.98 53.01 1.96
C CYS A 66 10.59 52.72 1.36
N GLU A 67 9.57 53.39 1.92
CA GLU A 67 8.16 53.22 1.59
C GLU A 67 7.72 54.04 0.38
N PHE A 68 8.44 55.11 0.06
CA PHE A 68 8.13 55.98 -1.07
C PHE A 68 9.06 55.69 -2.25
N VAL A 69 8.59 55.97 -3.46
CA VAL A 69 9.35 55.87 -4.70
C VAL A 69 9.47 57.23 -5.36
N SER A 70 10.61 57.46 -6.02
CA SER A 70 10.93 58.71 -6.71
C SER A 70 10.71 58.64 -8.21
N LYS A 71 10.53 57.43 -8.76
CA LYS A 71 10.37 57.20 -10.20
C LYS A 71 9.58 55.93 -10.46
N CYS A 72 8.70 55.98 -11.47
CA CYS A 72 7.95 54.84 -11.99
C CYS A 72 8.48 54.47 -13.38
N LEU A 73 8.52 53.18 -13.72
CA LEU A 73 8.89 52.73 -15.06
C LEU A 73 7.69 52.76 -16.01
N HIS A 74 6.57 52.15 -15.61
CA HIS A 74 5.34 52.06 -16.41
C HIS A 74 4.13 52.53 -15.62
N GLY A 75 4.05 53.83 -15.35
CA GLY A 75 2.98 54.41 -14.54
C GLY A 75 3.21 55.87 -14.22
N GLN A 76 2.35 56.42 -13.37
CA GLN A 76 2.44 57.79 -12.90
C GLN A 76 2.83 57.84 -11.41
N LEU A 77 3.66 58.81 -11.04
CA LEU A 77 4.06 59.00 -9.65
C LEU A 77 3.04 59.89 -8.93
N ILE A 78 2.37 59.35 -7.92
CA ILE A 78 1.34 60.03 -7.14
C ILE A 78 1.70 59.90 -5.66
N ASN A 79 1.99 61.02 -4.98
CA ASN A 79 2.30 61.06 -3.54
C ASN A 79 3.38 60.05 -3.12
N GLY A 80 4.46 59.95 -3.90
CA GLY A 80 5.55 59.03 -3.61
C GLY A 80 5.21 57.55 -3.83
N HIS A 81 4.13 57.23 -4.54
CA HIS A 81 3.75 55.87 -4.93
C HIS A 81 3.49 55.80 -6.44
N CYS A 82 3.74 54.65 -7.06
CA CYS A 82 3.46 54.48 -8.47
C CYS A 82 2.05 53.95 -8.70
N ASP A 83 1.27 54.68 -9.52
CA ASP A 83 0.03 54.20 -10.12
C ASP A 83 0.35 53.55 -11.46
N CYS A 84 0.33 52.22 -11.49
CA CYS A 84 0.83 51.45 -12.63
C CYS A 84 -0.14 51.44 -13.81
N ALA A 85 0.42 51.57 -15.02
CA ALA A 85 -0.32 51.42 -16.25
C ALA A 85 -0.85 49.98 -16.39
N TYR A 86 -1.92 49.82 -17.17
CA TYR A 86 -2.55 48.53 -17.40
C TYR A 86 -1.53 47.45 -17.82
N GLY A 87 -1.58 46.31 -17.12
CA GLY A 87 -0.68 45.18 -17.37
C GLY A 87 0.70 45.28 -16.69
N TRP A 88 0.92 46.28 -15.82
CA TRP A 88 2.13 46.44 -15.03
C TRP A 88 1.84 46.48 -13.54
N GLY A 89 2.81 46.05 -12.74
CA GLY A 89 2.74 46.04 -11.28
C GLY A 89 4.10 46.08 -10.60
N GLY A 90 4.06 46.03 -9.26
CA GLY A 90 5.20 46.26 -8.37
C GLY A 90 5.37 47.74 -8.02
N ASP A 91 6.13 48.02 -6.95
CA ASP A 91 6.29 49.36 -6.37
C ASP A 91 6.82 50.41 -7.37
N LEU A 92 7.60 49.96 -8.38
CA LEU A 92 8.13 50.80 -9.46
C LEU A 92 7.46 50.55 -10.82
N CYS A 93 6.38 49.78 -10.86
CA CYS A 93 5.71 49.32 -12.10
C CYS A 93 6.67 48.63 -13.08
N ASN A 94 7.56 47.80 -12.55
CA ASN A 94 8.64 47.15 -13.28
C ASN A 94 8.38 45.67 -13.56
N LYS A 95 7.24 45.14 -13.12
CA LYS A 95 6.85 43.73 -13.33
C LYS A 95 5.63 43.69 -14.24
N ILE A 96 5.70 42.93 -15.32
CA ILE A 96 4.55 42.64 -16.16
C ILE A 96 3.54 41.77 -15.39
N GLN A 97 2.26 42.08 -15.55
CA GLN A 97 1.15 41.29 -15.05
C GLN A 97 0.58 40.45 -16.18
N CYS A 98 0.59 39.12 -16.01
CA CYS A 98 0.03 38.18 -16.96
C CYS A 98 -1.34 37.71 -16.46
N TYR A 99 -2.43 38.04 -17.15
CA TYR A 99 -3.79 37.71 -16.71
C TYR A 99 -4.12 36.22 -16.91
N HIS A 100 -3.83 35.68 -18.10
CA HIS A 100 -4.04 34.27 -18.43
C HIS A 100 -2.73 33.59 -18.85
N GLY A 101 -1.70 33.71 -18.02
CA GLY A 101 -0.36 33.17 -18.33
C GLY A 101 0.57 33.18 -17.12
N THR A 102 1.85 32.95 -17.37
CA THR A 102 2.92 33.07 -16.38
C THR A 102 3.99 34.05 -16.86
N PRO A 103 4.52 34.91 -15.97
CA PRO A 103 5.64 35.78 -16.31
C PRO A 103 6.93 34.95 -16.38
N ILE A 104 7.67 35.07 -17.47
CA ILE A 104 9.01 34.45 -17.63
C ILE A 104 10.14 35.45 -17.43
N SER A 105 9.85 36.73 -17.59
CA SER A 105 10.74 37.85 -17.30
C SER A 105 9.91 39.03 -16.80
N SER A 106 10.57 40.11 -16.39
CA SER A 106 9.92 41.34 -15.93
C SER A 106 9.03 42.01 -16.99
N ASN A 107 9.16 41.64 -18.27
CA ASN A 107 8.48 42.27 -19.39
C ASN A 107 7.84 41.28 -20.39
N LYS A 108 7.79 39.98 -20.07
CA LYS A 108 7.27 38.97 -21.00
C LYS A 108 6.43 37.91 -20.29
N CYS A 109 5.27 37.64 -20.87
CA CYS A 109 4.36 36.57 -20.47
C CYS A 109 4.43 35.37 -21.42
N VAL A 110 4.23 34.18 -20.88
CA VAL A 110 3.87 32.98 -21.63
C VAL A 110 2.39 32.70 -21.37
N CYS A 111 1.57 32.78 -22.42
CA CYS A 111 0.13 32.66 -22.31
C CYS A 111 -0.33 31.20 -22.25
N LYS A 112 -1.43 30.96 -21.52
CA LYS A 112 -2.16 29.69 -21.57
C LYS A 112 -2.80 29.51 -22.94
N LYS A 113 -3.16 28.26 -23.26
CA LYS A 113 -3.81 27.89 -24.53
C LYS A 113 -5.05 28.79 -24.79
N ASN A 114 -5.20 29.25 -26.04
CA ASN A 114 -6.25 30.14 -26.54
C ASN A 114 -6.18 31.62 -26.10
N PHE A 115 -5.24 31.99 -25.23
CA PHE A 115 -4.99 33.37 -24.82
C PHE A 115 -3.75 33.94 -25.51
N GLY A 116 -3.79 35.22 -25.84
CA GLY A 116 -2.75 35.98 -26.51
C GLY A 116 -2.71 37.43 -26.06
N GLY A 117 -1.87 38.23 -26.72
CA GLY A 117 -1.54 39.58 -26.28
C GLY A 117 -0.32 39.61 -25.36
N MET A 118 0.29 40.79 -25.19
CA MET A 118 1.50 40.94 -24.38
C MET A 118 1.27 40.62 -22.88
N TYR A 119 0.04 40.83 -22.40
CA TYR A 119 -0.39 40.56 -21.02
C TYR A 119 -1.22 39.27 -20.89
N CYS A 120 -1.38 38.50 -21.97
CA CYS A 120 -2.28 37.35 -22.04
C CYS A 120 -3.72 37.69 -21.64
N ASP A 121 -4.22 38.82 -22.13
CA ASP A 121 -5.50 39.45 -21.79
C ASP A 121 -6.48 39.46 -22.97
N SER A 122 -6.14 38.79 -24.06
CA SER A 122 -6.96 38.70 -25.26
C SER A 122 -7.06 37.25 -25.71
N CYS A 123 -8.09 36.93 -26.50
CA CYS A 123 -8.15 35.63 -27.17
C CYS A 123 -7.26 35.65 -28.42
N ILE A 124 -6.60 34.53 -28.73
CA ILE A 124 -5.80 34.39 -29.96
C ILE A 124 -6.70 34.53 -31.19
N GLU A 125 -7.89 33.93 -31.11
CA GLU A 125 -8.83 33.85 -32.23
C GLU A 125 -9.86 34.99 -32.19
N ARG A 126 -10.11 35.56 -33.37
CA ARG A 126 -11.12 36.61 -33.58
C ARG A 126 -12.51 35.99 -33.64
N GLY A 127 -13.51 36.66 -33.05
CA GLY A 127 -14.90 36.18 -33.05
C GLY A 127 -15.26 35.20 -31.91
N THR A 128 -14.42 35.13 -30.88
CA THR A 128 -14.72 34.45 -29.62
C THR A 128 -15.49 35.38 -28.68
N ASN A 129 -16.07 34.82 -27.61
CA ASN A 129 -16.82 35.60 -26.59
C ASN A 129 -15.94 36.51 -25.72
N GLY A 130 -14.63 36.62 -26.03
CA GLY A 130 -13.65 37.35 -25.24
C GLY A 130 -13.25 36.62 -23.95
N PRO A 131 -12.17 37.07 -23.28
CA PRO A 131 -11.76 36.52 -21.99
C PRO A 131 -12.87 36.66 -20.92
N PRO A 132 -13.03 35.68 -20.01
CA PRO A 132 -12.20 34.48 -19.84
C PRO A 132 -12.56 33.32 -20.79
N ASN A 133 -13.60 33.45 -21.61
CA ASN A 133 -14.15 32.37 -22.43
C ASN A 133 -13.72 32.51 -23.90
N CYS A 134 -12.42 32.26 -24.14
CA CYS A 134 -11.84 32.21 -25.49
C CYS A 134 -12.21 30.90 -26.22
N ILE A 135 -13.51 30.69 -26.42
CA ILE A 135 -14.08 29.54 -27.13
C ILE A 135 -14.45 29.97 -28.56
N LEU A 136 -13.99 29.19 -29.53
CA LEU A 136 -14.37 29.26 -30.93
C LEU A 136 -15.88 29.11 -31.10
N ASN A 137 -16.47 29.88 -32.00
CA ASN A 137 -17.90 29.81 -32.29
C ASN A 137 -18.27 28.37 -32.74
N SER A 138 -18.96 27.65 -31.85
CA SER A 138 -19.66 26.34 -31.88
C SER A 138 -19.25 25.23 -32.87
N ASP A 139 -19.06 25.51 -34.16
CA ASP A 139 -19.06 24.48 -35.21
C ASP A 139 -17.81 23.58 -35.21
N PHE A 140 -16.67 24.08 -34.74
CA PHE A 140 -15.44 23.30 -34.66
C PHE A 140 -15.35 22.45 -33.37
N TYR A 141 -15.88 22.96 -32.25
CA TYR A 141 -15.82 22.29 -30.95
C TYR A 141 -16.70 21.04 -30.90
N LEU A 142 -17.89 21.09 -31.53
CA LEU A 142 -18.80 19.94 -31.60
C LEU A 142 -18.15 18.73 -32.29
N ASN A 143 -17.38 18.96 -33.37
CA ASN A 143 -16.70 17.87 -34.08
C ASN A 143 -15.59 17.23 -33.24
N PHE A 144 -14.82 18.02 -32.48
CA PHE A 144 -13.75 17.51 -31.61
C PHE A 144 -14.26 16.75 -30.38
N VAL A 145 -15.40 17.17 -29.81
CA VAL A 145 -16.05 16.46 -28.68
C VAL A 145 -16.62 15.13 -29.16
N ASN A 146 -17.31 15.12 -30.30
CA ASN A 146 -17.88 13.89 -30.87
C ASN A 146 -16.83 12.80 -31.12
N ASP A 147 -15.65 13.18 -31.64
CA ASP A 147 -14.55 12.23 -31.90
C ASP A 147 -13.95 11.65 -30.61
N ASN A 148 -13.78 12.47 -29.56
CA ASN A 148 -13.27 11.99 -28.28
C ASN A 148 -14.28 11.10 -27.54
N ASP A 149 -15.57 11.43 -27.62
CA ASP A 149 -16.64 10.64 -27.01
C ASP A 149 -16.80 9.28 -27.69
N GLU A 150 -16.53 9.17 -28.98
CA GLU A 150 -16.51 7.89 -29.67
C GLU A 150 -15.32 7.02 -29.22
N MET A 151 -14.12 7.60 -29.07
CA MET A 151 -12.94 6.88 -28.61
C MET A 151 -13.10 6.40 -27.16
N ASN A 152 -13.64 7.25 -26.28
CA ASN A 152 -13.88 6.90 -24.87
C ASN A 152 -14.94 5.79 -24.73
N ARG A 153 -16.04 5.86 -25.48
CA ARG A 153 -17.07 4.80 -25.51
C ARG A 153 -16.50 3.45 -25.98
N LYS A 154 -15.61 3.46 -26.97
CA LYS A 154 -14.90 2.23 -27.40
C LYS A 154 -14.01 1.69 -26.27
N MET A 155 -13.26 2.55 -25.58
CA MET A 155 -12.38 2.15 -24.48
C MET A 155 -13.14 1.56 -23.28
N GLU A 156 -14.28 2.14 -22.90
CA GLU A 156 -15.15 1.62 -21.84
C GLU A 156 -15.70 0.23 -22.17
N TYR A 157 -16.11 0.01 -23.42
CA TYR A 157 -16.58 -1.31 -23.87
C TYR A 157 -15.49 -2.38 -23.78
N PHE A 158 -14.26 -2.04 -24.20
CA PHE A 158 -13.11 -2.96 -24.06
C PHE A 158 -12.80 -3.28 -22.60
N LEU A 159 -12.84 -2.28 -21.70
CA LEU A 159 -12.61 -2.50 -20.27
C LEU A 159 -13.67 -3.46 -19.68
N MET A 160 -14.94 -3.21 -19.96
CA MET A 160 -16.05 -4.06 -19.50
C MET A 160 -15.93 -5.50 -20.02
N LEU A 161 -15.51 -5.67 -21.28
CA LEU A 161 -15.27 -6.99 -21.86
C LEU A 161 -14.12 -7.73 -21.16
N THR A 162 -13.00 -7.04 -20.89
CA THR A 162 -11.85 -7.66 -20.21
C THR A 162 -12.16 -8.07 -18.78
N ILE A 163 -12.92 -7.28 -18.03
CA ILE A 163 -13.36 -7.61 -16.67
C ILE A 163 -14.22 -8.88 -16.68
N ARG A 164 -15.17 -9.00 -17.62
CA ARG A 164 -16.00 -10.21 -17.74
C ARG A 164 -15.17 -11.46 -18.01
N ILE A 165 -14.15 -11.38 -18.86
CA ILE A 165 -13.25 -12.51 -19.15
C ILE A 165 -12.48 -12.91 -17.88
N LEU A 166 -11.96 -11.96 -17.10
CA LEU A 166 -11.24 -12.24 -15.85
C LEU A 166 -12.13 -12.95 -14.82
N ILE A 167 -13.39 -12.53 -14.69
CA ILE A 167 -14.35 -13.20 -13.80
C ILE A 167 -14.58 -14.64 -14.25
N CYS A 168 -14.82 -14.87 -15.54
CA CYS A 168 -15.00 -16.22 -16.09
C CYS A 168 -13.78 -17.11 -15.83
N LEU A 169 -12.57 -16.59 -16.04
CA LEU A 169 -11.33 -17.33 -15.75
C LEU A 169 -11.18 -17.64 -14.26
N GLY A 170 -11.52 -16.70 -13.38
CA GLY A 170 -11.54 -16.91 -11.93
C GLY A 170 -12.47 -18.05 -11.52
N VAL A 171 -13.70 -18.07 -12.04
CA VAL A 171 -14.67 -19.14 -11.78
C VAL A 171 -14.16 -20.50 -12.27
N LEU A 172 -13.57 -20.55 -13.47
CA LEU A 172 -12.99 -21.80 -14.00
C LEU A 172 -11.86 -22.33 -13.12
N ILE A 173 -10.97 -21.46 -12.64
CA ILE A 173 -9.90 -21.83 -11.71
C ILE A 173 -10.51 -22.38 -10.41
N CYS A 174 -11.51 -21.71 -9.84
CA CYS A 174 -12.21 -22.20 -8.63
C CYS A 174 -12.81 -23.59 -8.84
N LEU A 175 -13.45 -23.86 -9.97
CA LEU A 175 -14.02 -25.19 -10.28
C LEU A 175 -12.93 -26.27 -10.41
N ILE A 176 -11.80 -25.93 -11.02
CA ILE A 176 -10.65 -26.84 -11.13
C ILE A 176 -10.10 -27.17 -9.74
N LEU A 177 -9.94 -26.15 -8.88
CA LEU A 177 -9.48 -26.34 -7.51
C LEU A 177 -10.45 -27.20 -6.70
N LEU A 178 -11.76 -26.94 -6.78
CA LEU A 178 -12.79 -27.75 -6.11
C LEU A 178 -12.75 -29.21 -6.58
N LYS A 179 -12.56 -29.45 -7.88
CA LYS A 179 -12.42 -30.81 -8.43
C LYS A 179 -11.17 -31.51 -7.87
N GLN A 180 -10.04 -30.80 -7.78
CA GLN A 180 -8.80 -31.34 -7.22
C GLN A 180 -8.97 -31.66 -5.72
N THR A 181 -9.61 -30.77 -4.95
CA THR A 181 -9.84 -31.01 -3.51
C THR A 181 -10.76 -32.21 -3.28
N VAL A 182 -11.83 -32.36 -4.08
CA VAL A 182 -12.72 -33.52 -3.97
C VAL A 182 -11.99 -34.83 -4.31
N LYS A 183 -11.12 -34.82 -5.33
CA LYS A 183 -10.30 -35.98 -5.67
C LYS A 183 -9.40 -36.40 -4.49
N LEU A 184 -8.69 -35.43 -3.89
CA LEU A 184 -7.82 -35.67 -2.74
C LEU A 184 -8.60 -36.16 -1.50
N ILE A 185 -9.79 -35.60 -1.25
CA ILE A 185 -10.65 -36.04 -0.14
C ILE A 185 -11.13 -37.48 -0.38
N LYS A 186 -11.53 -37.82 -1.61
CA LYS A 186 -11.95 -39.18 -1.97
C LYS A 186 -10.81 -40.20 -1.77
N GLU A 187 -9.59 -39.85 -2.19
CA GLU A 187 -8.40 -40.68 -1.97
C GLU A 187 -8.11 -40.88 -0.47
N LYS A 188 -8.20 -39.81 0.34
CA LYS A 188 -8.04 -39.90 1.80
C LYS A 188 -9.14 -40.72 2.48
N TYR A 189 -10.39 -40.61 2.01
CA TYR A 189 -11.51 -41.37 2.55
C TYR A 189 -11.36 -42.87 2.29
N ILE A 190 -11.01 -43.26 1.05
CA ILE A 190 -10.77 -44.66 0.69
C ILE A 190 -9.61 -45.25 1.53
N LEU A 191 -8.51 -44.50 1.67
CA LEU A 191 -7.37 -44.95 2.47
C LEU A 191 -7.75 -45.17 3.94
N ARG A 192 -8.54 -44.27 4.54
CA ARG A 192 -9.02 -44.42 5.92
C ARG A 192 -9.90 -45.67 6.06
N ASN A 193 -10.80 -45.92 5.11
CA ASN A 193 -11.70 -47.07 5.15
C ASN A 193 -10.96 -48.40 5.01
N ILE A 194 -9.85 -48.44 4.26
CA ILE A 194 -8.97 -49.62 4.18
C ILE A 194 -8.28 -49.86 5.53
N ILE A 195 -7.70 -48.83 6.15
CA ILE A 195 -7.02 -48.93 7.46
C ILE A 195 -7.99 -49.43 8.56
N GLU A 196 -9.24 -48.96 8.54
CA GLU A 196 -10.25 -49.35 9.53
C GLU A 196 -10.70 -50.82 9.36
N ASN A 197 -10.81 -51.30 8.12
CA ASN A 197 -11.08 -52.71 7.84
C ASN A 197 -9.90 -53.61 8.23
N ASP A 198 -8.66 -53.21 7.94
CA ASP A 198 -7.46 -53.95 8.37
C ASP A 198 -7.38 -54.04 9.92
N ALA A 199 -7.79 -52.97 10.62
CA ALA A 199 -7.87 -52.97 12.08
C ALA A 199 -8.95 -53.93 12.60
N LEU A 200 -10.13 -53.97 11.98
CA LEU A 200 -11.21 -54.90 12.34
C LEU A 200 -10.83 -56.37 12.11
N ASP A 201 -10.12 -56.67 11.02
CA ASP A 201 -9.62 -58.02 10.74
C ASP A 201 -8.57 -58.46 11.78
N SER A 202 -7.72 -57.54 12.25
CA SER A 202 -6.76 -57.83 13.32
C SER A 202 -7.44 -58.13 14.67
N ILE A 203 -8.56 -57.45 14.98
CA ILE A 203 -9.36 -57.67 16.18
C ILE A 203 -10.09 -59.03 16.10
N SER A 204 -10.62 -59.37 14.93
CA SER A 204 -11.23 -60.68 14.64
C SER A 204 -10.26 -61.83 14.93
N ILE A 205 -9.03 -61.75 14.40
CA ILE A 205 -8.00 -62.79 14.60
C ILE A 205 -7.57 -62.91 16.07
N SER A 206 -7.47 -61.79 16.79
CA SER A 206 -7.20 -61.78 18.24
C SER A 206 -8.30 -62.51 19.03
N SER A 207 -9.56 -62.27 18.67
CA SER A 207 -10.71 -62.87 19.34
C SER A 207 -10.79 -64.39 19.12
N GLU A 208 -10.50 -64.89 17.92
CA GLU A 208 -10.49 -66.33 17.64
C GLU A 208 -9.40 -67.07 18.41
N ARG A 209 -8.19 -66.49 18.52
CA ARG A 209 -7.10 -67.07 19.33
C ARG A 209 -7.50 -67.20 20.80
N SER A 210 -8.24 -66.24 21.36
CA SER A 210 -8.69 -66.29 22.75
C SER A 210 -9.72 -67.40 23.01
N ILE A 211 -10.62 -67.65 22.04
CA ILE A 211 -11.62 -68.72 22.12
C ILE A 211 -10.97 -70.10 22.01
N ILE A 212 -10.02 -70.27 21.08
CA ILE A 212 -9.26 -71.52 20.92
C ILE A 212 -8.44 -71.83 22.16
N LYS A 213 -7.75 -70.82 22.73
CA LYS A 213 -7.00 -70.95 23.99
C LYS A 213 -7.90 -71.53 25.09
N LYS A 214 -9.05 -70.91 25.34
CA LYS A 214 -10.00 -71.33 26.38
C LYS A 214 -10.51 -72.77 26.18
N LYS A 215 -10.78 -73.15 24.93
CA LYS A 215 -11.24 -74.50 24.58
C LYS A 215 -10.18 -75.58 24.82
N ILE A 216 -8.90 -75.26 24.58
CA ILE A 216 -7.78 -76.17 24.87
C ILE A 216 -7.56 -76.32 26.38
N GLU A 217 -7.69 -75.23 27.15
CA GLU A 217 -7.60 -75.27 28.62
C GLU A 217 -8.67 -76.18 29.23
N GLU A 218 -9.90 -76.13 28.71
CA GLU A 218 -11.01 -76.99 29.15
C GLU A 218 -10.81 -78.46 28.77
N MET A 219 -10.31 -78.75 27.56
CA MET A 219 -10.11 -80.13 27.11
C MET A 219 -8.93 -80.84 27.79
N HIS A 220 -7.86 -80.10 28.11
CA HIS A 220 -6.61 -80.69 28.59
C HIS A 220 -6.30 -80.40 30.06
N GLY A 221 -7.09 -79.56 30.74
CA GLY A 221 -6.89 -79.20 32.16
C GLY A 221 -5.61 -78.39 32.43
N ILE A 222 -4.95 -77.91 31.38
CA ILE A 222 -3.73 -77.10 31.45
C ILE A 222 -4.17 -75.64 31.42
N LYS A 223 -3.79 -74.83 32.41
CA LYS A 223 -4.01 -73.38 32.37
C LYS A 223 -2.82 -72.71 31.70
N PHE A 224 -3.04 -71.98 30.62
CA PHE A 224 -2.01 -71.15 30.03
C PHE A 224 -1.86 -69.85 30.85
N PRO A 225 -0.65 -69.26 30.92
CA PRO A 225 -0.50 -67.94 31.49
C PRO A 225 -1.37 -66.91 30.74
N PRO A 226 -1.84 -65.85 31.41
CA PRO A 226 -2.63 -64.80 30.77
C PRO A 226 -1.82 -64.16 29.64
N SER A 227 -2.50 -63.80 28.55
CA SER A 227 -1.85 -63.01 27.50
C SER A 227 -1.46 -61.63 28.05
N TYR A 228 -0.56 -60.94 27.35
CA TYR A 228 -0.15 -59.59 27.73
C TYR A 228 -1.37 -58.65 27.85
N ASP A 229 -2.28 -58.71 26.88
CA ASP A 229 -3.55 -57.94 26.86
C ASP A 229 -4.50 -58.32 28.02
N GLU A 230 -4.56 -59.60 28.39
CA GLU A 230 -5.35 -60.08 29.55
C GLU A 230 -4.75 -59.58 30.87
N SER A 231 -3.42 -59.48 30.95
CA SER A 231 -2.73 -58.92 32.11
C SER A 231 -2.94 -57.41 32.23
N GLU A 232 -2.93 -56.69 31.11
CA GLU A 232 -3.12 -55.25 31.04
C GLU A 232 -4.57 -54.86 31.38
N ASN A 233 -5.57 -55.59 30.86
CA ASN A 233 -6.97 -55.36 31.21
C ASN A 233 -7.29 -55.69 32.68
N LYS A 234 -6.64 -56.70 33.28
CA LYS A 234 -6.77 -56.96 34.72
C LYS A 234 -6.19 -55.81 35.56
N ASN A 235 -5.07 -55.25 35.14
CA ASN A 235 -4.46 -54.08 35.77
C ASN A 235 -5.32 -52.80 35.62
N LEU A 236 -6.19 -52.71 34.62
CA LEU A 236 -7.13 -51.59 34.44
C LEU A 236 -8.42 -51.74 35.27
N LEU A 237 -8.88 -52.96 35.53
CA LEU A 237 -10.12 -53.25 36.29
C LEU A 237 -9.92 -53.26 37.81
N GLU A 238 -8.78 -53.74 38.29
CA GLU A 238 -8.40 -53.57 39.68
C GLU A 238 -7.71 -52.22 39.83
N LYS A 239 -8.43 -51.22 40.34
CA LYS A 239 -7.91 -49.89 40.70
C LYS A 239 -6.94 -49.94 41.91
N HIS A 240 -6.19 -51.02 42.05
CA HIS A 240 -5.00 -51.08 42.87
C HIS A 240 -3.81 -51.02 41.92
N LYS A 241 -3.03 -49.92 42.01
CA LYS A 241 -1.62 -49.99 41.65
C LYS A 241 -1.07 -51.21 42.39
N ASN A 242 -0.72 -52.27 41.67
CA ASN A 242 0.37 -53.13 42.12
C ASN A 242 1.59 -52.22 42.13
N ILE A 243 1.82 -51.57 43.27
CA ILE A 243 3.14 -51.13 43.64
C ILE A 243 3.93 -52.43 43.60
N TYR A 244 4.76 -52.59 42.58
CA TYR A 244 5.93 -53.44 42.74
C TYR A 244 6.66 -52.86 43.94
N LEU A 245 6.47 -53.47 45.11
CA LEU A 245 7.43 -53.36 46.19
C LEU A 245 8.69 -53.97 45.60
N ILE A 246 9.53 -53.10 45.05
CA ILE A 246 10.95 -53.38 44.90
C ILE A 246 11.38 -53.67 46.34
N PRO A 247 11.80 -54.90 46.67
CA PRO A 247 12.41 -55.17 47.95
C PRO A 247 13.56 -54.18 48.12
N ASP A 248 13.64 -53.57 49.29
CA ASP A 248 14.77 -52.72 49.65
C ASP A 248 16.09 -53.39 49.20
N GLU A 249 16.88 -52.59 48.48
CA GLU A 249 18.32 -52.74 48.31
C GLU A 249 18.81 -54.18 48.08
N THR A 250 18.79 -54.63 46.82
CA THR A 250 19.96 -55.20 46.13
C THR A 250 19.60 -55.70 44.74
N CYS A 251 20.47 -55.37 43.78
CA CYS A 251 20.49 -55.80 42.37
C CYS A 251 19.50 -55.14 41.41
N GLY A 252 20.05 -54.23 40.59
CA GLY A 252 19.43 -53.76 39.35
C GLY A 252 19.28 -54.86 38.29
N PRO A 253 18.61 -54.56 37.16
CA PRO A 253 18.40 -55.54 36.10
C PRO A 253 19.74 -55.99 35.50
N PRO A 254 19.94 -57.30 35.25
CA PRO A 254 21.18 -57.80 34.67
C PRO A 254 21.32 -57.31 33.23
N CYS A 255 22.50 -56.75 32.93
CA CYS A 255 22.96 -56.52 31.57
C CYS A 255 23.02 -57.86 30.83
N TYR A 256 22.26 -58.00 29.74
CA TYR A 256 22.54 -59.05 28.77
C TYR A 256 23.64 -58.56 27.83
N ASN A 257 24.89 -58.81 28.25
CA ASN A 257 26.00 -59.00 27.33
C ASN A 257 25.98 -60.45 26.84
N ASP A 258 26.30 -60.60 25.56
CA ASP A 258 26.51 -61.88 24.87
C ASP A 258 27.55 -62.78 25.54
N ALA A 259 27.25 -64.07 25.65
CA ALA A 259 28.17 -65.23 25.60
C ALA A 259 27.30 -66.51 25.69
N ILE A 260 27.12 -67.33 24.64
CA ILE A 260 28.09 -68.26 24.07
C ILE A 260 28.87 -69.03 25.16
N ASN A 261 28.35 -70.18 25.62
CA ASN A 261 28.89 -71.53 25.32
C ASN A 261 28.48 -72.64 26.32
N VAL A 262 27.93 -73.72 25.75
CA VAL A 262 28.34 -75.15 25.84
C VAL A 262 28.50 -75.80 27.22
N LYS A 263 27.89 -76.99 27.35
CA LYS A 263 28.49 -78.30 27.72
C LYS A 263 27.31 -79.29 27.87
N THR A 264 27.38 -80.58 27.53
CA THR A 264 28.49 -81.53 27.38
C THR A 264 27.95 -82.74 26.64
#